data_AF-A0A2V3IVE3-F1
#
_entry.id   AF-A0A2V3IVE3-F1
#
_cell.length_a   1.000
_cell.length_b   1.000
_cell.length_c   1.000
_cell.angle_alpha   90.00
_cell.angle_beta   90.00
_cell.angle_gamma   90.00
#
_symmetry.space_group_name_H-M   'P 1'
#
loop_
_entity.id
_entity.type
_entity.pdbx_description
1 polymer ?
#
loop_
_entity_poly.entity_id
_entity_poly.type
_entity_poly.pdbx_seq_one_letter_code
_entity_poly.pdbx_strand_id
1 'polypeptide(L)'
;MVRGYPIIRGIGNVLESRRISKFDSRLMLISNAAHCHSDQIDTGDISIEDMNRLESSDPNLFHRRIIGRLREANKRARRAIRKEGSWIPAYVEGRNRIPNLIIQVPMAPLLEDLMSGRFAYQKRGKTRFVGPLYELVIEQSTTDEYGEVLRTSHLPFERIRVLAHNMRIHPLTDKPLGVSFRYSPENEPVRVRVPMHCINQEKSPGLREGGWLNRLERYIDINVAAFTPAPSLVTMDVSGMEMKQKRCIADLEFERKNQGCKLVLDEDVTAVVISK
;
A
#
# COMPACT_ATOMS: atom_id res chain seq x y z
N MET A 1 -5.28 -3.18 45.89
CA MET A 1 -6.55 -2.65 45.34
C MET A 1 -6.56 -2.89 43.84
N VAL A 2 -7.14 -4.00 43.39
CA VAL A 2 -7.23 -4.39 41.98
C VAL A 2 -8.70 -4.28 41.59
N ARG A 3 -9.05 -3.38 40.68
CA ARG A 3 -10.41 -3.26 40.14
C ARG A 3 -10.51 -4.12 38.89
N GLY A 4 -11.24 -5.22 39.00
CA GLY A 4 -11.59 -6.11 37.89
C GLY A 4 -12.72 -5.52 37.04
N TYR A 5 -12.62 -5.71 35.72
CA TYR A 5 -13.70 -5.47 34.77
C TYR A 5 -14.59 -6.71 34.67
N PRO A 6 -15.93 -6.57 34.60
CA PRO A 6 -16.84 -7.70 34.60
C PRO A 6 -16.88 -8.40 33.24
N ILE A 7 -16.88 -9.74 33.31
CA ILE A 7 -17.09 -10.68 32.21
C ILE A 7 -18.60 -10.83 32.02
N ILE A 8 -19.14 -10.50 30.85
CA ILE A 8 -20.53 -10.82 30.50
C ILE A 8 -20.53 -12.07 29.61
N ARG A 9 -21.07 -13.17 30.16
CA ARG A 9 -21.43 -14.40 29.45
C ARG A 9 -22.90 -14.33 29.02
N GLY A 10 -23.15 -14.61 27.75
CA GLY A 10 -24.29 -15.36 27.19
C GLY A 10 -25.73 -14.90 27.43
N ILE A 11 -26.48 -14.70 26.35
CA ILE A 11 -27.92 -14.94 26.04
C ILE A 11 -28.08 -14.24 24.66
N GLY A 12 -28.45 -14.87 23.56
CA GLY A 12 -29.70 -15.59 23.29
C GLY A 12 -30.41 -14.84 22.17
N ASN A 13 -30.71 -15.53 21.06
CA ASN A 13 -31.40 -15.01 19.88
C ASN A 13 -32.73 -14.31 20.24
N VAL A 14 -32.88 -13.03 19.94
CA VAL A 14 -34.15 -12.37 19.57
C VAL A 14 -33.80 -11.08 18.79
N LEU A 15 -34.04 -11.02 17.48
CA LEU A 15 -34.25 -9.74 16.80
C LEU A 15 -35.57 -9.84 16.02
N GLU A 16 -36.60 -9.44 16.75
CA GLU A 16 -37.94 -9.18 16.29
C GLU A 16 -37.96 -7.86 15.50
N SER A 17 -38.78 -7.87 14.45
CA SER A 17 -39.10 -6.78 13.55
C SER A 17 -39.25 -5.41 14.20
N ARG A 18 -38.59 -4.39 13.64
CA ARG A 18 -39.08 -3.00 13.72
C ARG A 18 -39.04 -2.33 12.36
N ARG A 19 -40.27 -2.03 11.90
CA ARG A 19 -40.66 -1.18 10.77
C ARG A 19 -39.80 0.08 10.67
N ILE A 20 -39.23 0.32 9.49
CA ILE A 20 -38.84 1.66 9.06
C ILE A 20 -39.92 2.14 8.09
N SER A 21 -40.70 3.10 8.55
CA SER A 21 -41.80 3.72 7.81
C SER A 21 -41.31 4.88 6.95
N LYS A 22 -41.91 5.03 5.76
CA LYS A 22 -41.95 6.22 4.87
C LYS A 22 -40.61 6.50 4.18
N PHE A 23 -40.37 6.05 2.94
CA PHE A 23 -41.06 6.47 1.70
C PHE A 23 -41.25 7.99 1.68
N ASP A 24 -40.25 8.70 1.16
CA ASP A 24 -40.49 9.96 0.48
C ASP A 24 -40.01 9.82 -0.96
N SER A 25 -41.01 9.68 -1.83
CA SER A 25 -40.95 9.47 -3.26
C SER A 25 -40.79 10.82 -3.95
N ARG A 26 -39.61 11.11 -4.49
CA ARG A 26 -39.44 12.17 -5.48
C ARG A 26 -38.20 11.90 -6.33
N LEU A 27 -38.41 11.93 -7.65
CA LEU A 27 -37.44 11.78 -8.74
C LEU A 27 -37.19 10.34 -9.23
N MET A 28 -38.26 9.73 -9.73
CA MET A 28 -38.20 8.92 -10.95
C MET A 28 -38.80 9.78 -12.08
N LEU A 29 -38.05 9.98 -13.16
CA LEU A 29 -38.48 10.15 -14.56
C LEU A 29 -37.32 10.78 -15.34
N ILE A 30 -36.58 9.97 -16.08
CA ILE A 30 -36.38 10.12 -17.53
C ILE A 30 -36.17 8.69 -18.05
N SER A 31 -37.21 8.19 -18.70
CA SER A 31 -37.13 7.09 -19.65
C SER A 31 -36.34 7.54 -20.87
N ASN A 32 -35.47 6.69 -21.41
CA ASN A 32 -35.48 6.44 -22.84
C ASN A 32 -34.77 5.11 -23.18
N ALA A 33 -35.48 4.34 -23.99
CA ALA A 33 -35.14 3.01 -24.45
C ALA A 33 -34.05 3.01 -25.51
N ALA A 34 -33.21 1.97 -25.51
CA ALA A 34 -32.57 1.46 -26.70
C ALA A 34 -32.20 -0.03 -26.51
N HIS A 35 -32.96 -0.89 -27.21
CA HIS A 35 -32.59 -2.17 -27.82
C HIS A 35 -31.69 -3.13 -27.01
N CYS A 36 -32.37 -4.11 -26.39
CA CYS A 36 -31.77 -5.34 -25.88
C CYS A 36 -31.57 -6.33 -27.05
N HIS A 37 -30.32 -6.49 -27.50
CA HIS A 37 -29.90 -7.70 -28.21
C HIS A 37 -29.35 -8.66 -27.16
N SER A 38 -29.94 -9.86 -27.14
CA SER A 38 -29.56 -10.99 -26.32
C SER A 38 -28.23 -11.56 -26.79
N ASP A 39 -27.14 -11.23 -26.12
CA ASP A 39 -25.89 -11.98 -26.23
C ASP A 39 -25.60 -12.67 -24.90
N GLN A 40 -25.51 -13.99 -24.96
CA GLN A 40 -25.00 -14.84 -23.90
C GLN A 40 -23.56 -14.40 -23.60
N ILE A 41 -23.31 -13.93 -22.37
CA ILE A 41 -21.95 -13.72 -21.89
C ILE A 41 -21.61 -14.94 -21.03
N ASP A 42 -20.68 -15.73 -21.56
CA ASP A 42 -20.04 -16.86 -20.90
C ASP A 42 -19.61 -16.50 -19.47
N THR A 43 -19.99 -17.37 -18.53
CA THR A 43 -19.50 -17.40 -17.15
C THR A 43 -18.06 -17.92 -17.16
N GLY A 44 -17.14 -17.06 -17.59
CA GLY A 44 -15.71 -17.28 -17.43
C GLY A 44 -15.29 -16.88 -16.03
N ASP A 45 -14.91 -17.86 -15.21
CA ASP A 45 -14.22 -17.64 -13.94
C ASP A 45 -13.01 -16.73 -14.17
N ILE A 46 -13.13 -15.48 -13.71
CA ILE A 46 -12.05 -14.49 -13.83
C ILE A 46 -10.91 -14.94 -12.91
N SER A 47 -9.79 -15.29 -13.53
CA SER A 47 -8.58 -15.70 -12.82
C SER A 47 -8.05 -14.54 -11.98
N ILE A 48 -7.36 -14.84 -10.87
CA ILE A 48 -6.73 -13.86 -9.96
C ILE A 48 -5.73 -12.94 -10.73
N GLU A 49 -5.27 -13.37 -11.90
CA GLU A 49 -4.34 -12.66 -12.76
C GLU A 49 -5.00 -11.52 -13.55
N ASP A 50 -6.28 -11.64 -13.90
CA ASP A 50 -7.02 -10.63 -14.66
C ASP A 50 -7.45 -9.42 -13.80
N MET A 51 -7.66 -9.64 -12.50
CA MET A 51 -7.95 -8.59 -11.52
C MET A 51 -6.76 -7.65 -11.25
N ASN A 52 -5.53 -8.11 -11.49
CA ASN A 52 -4.32 -7.28 -11.38
C ASN A 52 -4.05 -6.44 -12.65
N ARG A 53 -4.76 -6.71 -13.77
CA ARG A 53 -4.59 -6.01 -15.05
C ARG A 53 -5.61 -4.91 -15.33
N LEU A 54 -6.70 -4.80 -14.56
CA LEU A 54 -7.68 -3.70 -14.71
C LEU A 54 -7.20 -2.42 -14.01
N GLU A 55 -6.22 -1.80 -14.68
CA GLU A 55 -5.98 -0.37 -14.87
C GLU A 55 -6.46 0.60 -13.76
N SER A 56 -5.47 1.09 -13.00
CA SER A 56 -5.09 2.52 -12.98
C SER A 56 -6.15 3.53 -13.41
N SER A 57 -7.20 3.71 -12.61
CA SER A 57 -8.11 4.84 -12.74
C SER A 57 -7.58 6.11 -12.04
N ASP A 58 -6.24 6.29 -12.09
CA ASP A 58 -5.42 7.47 -11.79
C ASP A 58 -3.95 6.96 -11.73
N PRO A 59 -3.18 6.98 -12.84
CA PRO A 59 -1.97 6.17 -12.96
C PRO A 59 -0.78 6.60 -12.09
N ASN A 60 -0.93 7.60 -11.22
CA ASN A 60 0.22 8.22 -10.59
C ASN A 60 0.09 8.44 -9.07
N LEU A 61 -1.11 8.50 -8.47
CA LEU A 61 -1.22 8.90 -7.06
C LEU A 61 -0.64 7.86 -6.07
N PHE A 62 -0.69 6.58 -6.43
CA PHE A 62 -0.32 5.46 -5.57
C PHE A 62 0.78 4.62 -6.20
N HIS A 63 1.55 3.93 -5.35
CA HIS A 63 2.52 2.96 -5.84
C HIS A 63 1.83 1.77 -6.51
N ARG A 64 0.79 1.25 -5.84
CA ARG A 64 0.07 0.04 -6.25
C ARG A 64 -1.29 -0.02 -5.55
N ARG A 65 -2.26 -0.64 -6.22
CA ARG A 65 -3.55 -1.02 -5.65
C ARG A 65 -3.47 -2.42 -5.05
N ILE A 66 -3.99 -2.60 -3.84
CA ILE A 66 -4.11 -3.90 -3.16
C ILE A 66 -5.57 -4.13 -2.80
N ILE A 67 -6.06 -5.33 -3.11
CA ILE A 67 -7.41 -5.77 -2.74
C ILE A 67 -7.31 -6.56 -1.43
N GLY A 68 -7.91 -6.02 -0.37
CA GLY A 68 -7.99 -6.66 0.94
C GLY A 68 -9.39 -7.21 1.21
N ARG A 69 -9.47 -8.22 2.07
CA ARG A 69 -10.73 -8.76 2.60
C ARG A 69 -10.81 -8.56 4.10
N LEU A 70 -12.00 -8.30 4.62
CA LEU A 70 -12.21 -8.31 6.06
C LEU A 70 -11.93 -9.72 6.62
N ARG A 71 -11.34 -9.79 7.82
CA ARG A 71 -11.12 -11.06 8.51
C ARG A 71 -11.47 -10.97 9.97
N GLU A 72 -11.70 -12.12 10.58
CA GLU A 72 -11.83 -12.22 12.03
C GLU A 72 -10.54 -11.86 12.78
N ALA A 73 -10.70 -11.33 14.00
CA ALA A 73 -9.60 -10.96 14.89
C ALA A 73 -8.87 -12.17 15.53
N ASN A 74 -9.42 -13.37 15.38
CA ASN A 74 -9.04 -14.57 16.11
C ASN A 74 -7.61 -15.07 15.79
N LYS A 75 -6.92 -15.59 16.81
CA LYS A 75 -5.58 -16.21 16.65
C LYS A 75 -5.62 -17.41 15.68
N ARG A 76 -6.71 -18.18 15.68
CA ARG A 76 -6.91 -19.34 14.79
C ARG A 76 -7.02 -18.91 13.33
N ALA A 77 -7.87 -17.93 13.02
CA ALA A 77 -8.02 -17.38 11.68
C ALA A 77 -6.67 -16.88 11.12
N ARG A 78 -5.90 -16.14 11.94
CA ARG A 78 -4.55 -15.68 11.56
C ARG A 78 -3.60 -16.83 11.19
N ARG A 79 -3.66 -17.96 11.90
CA ARG A 79 -2.84 -19.14 11.61
C ARG A 79 -3.31 -19.86 10.35
N ALA A 80 -4.61 -19.96 10.13
CA ALA A 80 -5.20 -20.55 8.93
C ALA A 80 -4.74 -19.81 7.66
N ILE A 81 -4.83 -18.47 7.67
CA ILE A 81 -4.38 -17.59 6.57
C ILE A 81 -2.91 -17.86 6.21
N ARG A 82 -2.02 -17.96 7.22
CA ARG A 82 -0.60 -18.23 6.97
C ARG A 82 -0.32 -19.64 6.48
N LYS A 83 -1.19 -20.61 6.81
CA LYS A 83 -1.07 -21.99 6.33
C LYS A 83 -1.46 -22.09 4.86
N GLU A 84 -2.45 -21.31 4.44
CA GLU A 84 -2.85 -21.19 3.03
C GLU A 84 -1.72 -20.61 2.17
N GLY A 85 -1.00 -19.60 2.68
CA GLY A 85 0.22 -19.07 2.06
C GLY A 85 0.01 -18.03 0.96
N SER A 86 -1.20 -17.94 0.38
CA SER A 86 -1.56 -16.90 -0.60
C SER A 86 -1.86 -15.54 0.04
N TRP A 87 -2.34 -15.55 1.29
CA TRP A 87 -2.80 -14.38 2.03
C TRP A 87 -1.94 -14.13 3.26
N ILE A 88 -1.82 -12.86 3.64
CA ILE A 88 -1.21 -12.47 4.91
C ILE A 88 -2.18 -11.67 5.77
N PRO A 89 -2.13 -11.84 7.10
CA PRO A 89 -2.93 -11.04 8.00
C PRO A 89 -2.39 -9.60 8.01
N ALA A 90 -3.28 -8.65 7.80
CA ALA A 90 -2.99 -7.24 7.86
C ALA A 90 -3.86 -6.51 8.88
N TYR A 91 -3.46 -5.27 9.17
CA TYR A 91 -4.13 -4.37 10.07
C TYR A 91 -4.03 -2.95 9.53
N VAL A 92 -5.14 -2.22 9.51
CA VAL A 92 -5.16 -0.80 9.15
C VAL A 92 -5.42 -0.01 10.42
N GLU A 93 -4.42 0.77 10.82
CA GLU A 93 -4.55 1.79 11.85
C GLU A 93 -5.37 2.95 11.29
N GLY A 94 -6.58 3.12 11.82
CA GLY A 94 -7.45 4.23 11.51
C GLY A 94 -6.97 5.52 12.18
N ARG A 95 -7.54 6.65 11.77
CA ARG A 95 -7.25 7.96 12.34
C ARG A 95 -8.55 8.74 12.54
N ASN A 96 -8.64 9.49 13.63
CA ASN A 96 -9.79 10.31 14.00
C ASN A 96 -11.09 9.48 14.04
N ARG A 97 -11.94 9.61 13.01
CA ARG A 97 -13.26 8.97 12.91
C ARG A 97 -13.24 7.64 12.15
N ILE A 98 -12.10 7.24 11.60
CA ILE A 98 -11.97 5.99 10.86
C ILE A 98 -11.56 4.89 11.85
N PRO A 99 -12.35 3.81 11.98
CA PRO A 99 -12.02 2.72 12.87
C PRO A 99 -10.82 1.92 12.36
N ASN A 100 -10.21 1.17 13.27
CA ASN A 100 -9.17 0.22 12.90
C ASN A 100 -9.78 -0.96 12.14
N LEU A 101 -9.14 -1.39 11.06
CA LEU A 101 -9.62 -2.49 10.24
C LEU A 101 -8.71 -3.70 10.38
N ILE A 102 -9.33 -4.86 10.50
CA ILE A 102 -8.67 -6.15 10.59
C ILE A 102 -8.92 -6.87 9.26
N ILE A 103 -7.89 -6.91 8.43
CA ILE A 103 -8.00 -7.39 7.05
C ILE A 103 -6.99 -8.51 6.77
N GLN A 104 -7.18 -9.19 5.66
CA GLN A 104 -6.18 -10.00 4.99
C GLN A 104 -5.90 -9.42 3.62
N VAL A 105 -4.65 -9.50 3.19
CA VAL A 105 -4.17 -8.96 1.91
C VAL A 105 -3.35 -10.01 1.18
N PRO A 106 -3.31 -10.00 -0.17
CA PRO A 106 -2.52 -10.93 -0.95
C PRO A 106 -1.03 -10.78 -0.62
N MET A 107 -0.33 -11.91 -0.51
CA MET A 107 1.09 -11.94 -0.18
C MET A 107 1.98 -11.46 -1.33
N ALA A 108 1.66 -11.90 -2.55
CA ALA A 108 2.48 -11.71 -3.75
C ALA A 108 2.90 -10.24 -4.00
N PRO A 109 1.98 -9.25 -4.05
CA PRO A 109 2.39 -7.88 -4.35
C PRO A 109 3.33 -7.30 -3.27
N LEU A 110 3.10 -7.65 -2.01
CA LEU A 110 3.95 -7.19 -0.91
C LEU A 110 5.32 -7.85 -0.92
N LEU A 111 5.40 -9.10 -1.37
CA LEU A 111 6.67 -9.79 -1.54
C LEU A 111 7.50 -9.15 -2.67
N GLU A 112 6.88 -8.79 -3.79
CA GLU A 112 7.56 -8.05 -4.87
C GLU A 112 8.09 -6.69 -4.40
N ASP A 113 7.30 -5.97 -3.61
CA ASP A 113 7.69 -4.67 -3.05
C ASP A 113 8.82 -4.80 -2.01
N LEU A 114 8.86 -5.94 -1.31
CA LEU A 114 9.96 -6.31 -0.44
C LEU A 114 11.23 -6.64 -1.21
N MET A 115 11.12 -7.47 -2.24
CA MET A 115 12.26 -7.88 -3.06
C MET A 115 12.87 -6.71 -3.85
N SER A 116 12.04 -5.77 -4.30
CA SER A 116 12.50 -4.53 -4.93
C SER A 116 13.11 -3.52 -3.95
N GLY A 117 13.08 -3.80 -2.64
CA GLY A 117 13.67 -2.94 -1.62
C GLY A 117 12.91 -1.64 -1.43
N ARG A 118 11.58 -1.61 -1.62
CA ARG A 118 10.76 -0.40 -1.37
C ARG A 118 10.48 -0.14 0.10
N PHE A 119 10.63 -1.16 0.94
CA PHE A 119 10.46 -1.03 2.37
C PHE A 119 11.77 -0.62 3.03
N ALA A 120 11.74 0.50 3.74
CA ALA A 120 12.91 1.09 4.33
C ALA A 120 12.85 1.09 5.87
N TYR A 121 14.01 0.93 6.49
CA TYR A 121 14.21 1.13 7.92
C TYR A 121 14.78 2.53 8.17
N GLN A 122 14.06 3.36 8.91
CA GLN A 122 14.50 4.70 9.31
C GLN A 122 15.49 4.60 10.47
N LYS A 123 16.79 4.87 10.24
CA LYS A 123 17.83 4.78 11.30
C LYS A 123 18.11 6.07 12.09
N ARG A 124 17.35 7.17 11.91
CA ARG A 124 17.58 8.40 12.69
C ARG A 124 16.80 8.39 14.03
N GLY A 125 17.48 8.02 15.12
CA GLY A 125 16.99 8.11 16.50
C GLY A 125 16.05 6.99 16.97
N LYS A 126 14.97 6.70 16.21
CA LYS A 126 14.09 5.54 16.45
C LYS A 126 13.93 4.75 15.16
N THR A 127 14.23 3.45 15.19
CA THR A 127 14.03 2.56 14.03
C THR A 127 12.55 2.48 13.69
N ARG A 128 12.12 3.25 12.67
CA ARG A 128 10.74 3.21 12.17
C ARG A 128 10.74 2.64 10.77
N PHE A 129 9.87 1.68 10.54
CA PHE A 129 9.64 1.18 9.20
C PHE A 129 8.80 2.20 8.43
N VAL A 130 9.21 2.51 7.21
CA VAL A 130 8.46 3.35 6.28
C VAL A 130 8.45 2.62 4.95
N GLY A 131 7.25 2.24 4.51
CA GLY A 131 7.01 1.60 3.23
C GLY A 131 6.33 2.54 2.23
N PRO A 132 5.99 2.01 1.05
CA PRO A 132 5.31 2.76 0.02
C PRO A 132 3.85 3.04 0.36
N LEU A 133 3.26 3.92 -0.45
CA LEU A 133 1.86 4.35 -0.37
C LEU A 133 0.99 3.46 -1.27
N TYR A 134 -0.03 2.84 -0.70
CA TYR A 134 -0.94 1.94 -1.41
C TYR A 134 -2.35 2.53 -1.48
N GLU A 135 -3.07 2.16 -2.54
CA GLU A 135 -4.52 2.23 -2.60
C GLU A 135 -5.07 0.89 -2.13
N LEU A 136 -5.76 0.86 -0.99
CA LEU A 136 -6.36 -0.35 -0.46
C LEU A 136 -7.85 -0.36 -0.76
N VAL A 137 -8.29 -1.36 -1.53
CA VAL A 137 -9.69 -1.64 -1.83
C VAL A 137 -10.15 -2.76 -0.89
N ILE A 138 -11.24 -2.56 -0.16
CA ILE A 138 -11.71 -3.55 0.82
C ILE A 138 -12.97 -4.23 0.29
N GLU A 139 -12.84 -5.50 -0.08
CA GLU A 139 -13.98 -6.34 -0.42
C GLU A 139 -14.72 -6.75 0.86
N GLN A 140 -16.04 -6.49 0.88
CA GLN A 140 -16.94 -7.13 1.83
C GLN A 140 -17.67 -8.27 1.11
N SER A 141 -17.56 -9.47 1.65
CA SER A 141 -18.43 -10.58 1.29
C SER A 141 -19.72 -10.43 2.09
N THR A 142 -20.79 -9.98 1.47
CA THR A 142 -22.12 -10.10 2.08
C THR A 142 -22.61 -11.51 1.76
N THR A 143 -23.01 -12.27 2.78
CA THR A 143 -23.64 -13.57 2.54
C THR A 143 -25.15 -13.37 2.49
N ASP A 144 -25.80 -13.91 1.46
CA ASP A 144 -27.26 -13.95 1.39
C ASP A 144 -27.86 -14.90 2.42
N GLU A 145 -29.18 -14.81 2.64
CA GLU A 145 -29.95 -15.73 3.49
C GLU A 145 -29.76 -17.22 3.11
N TYR A 146 -29.34 -17.49 1.87
CA TYR A 146 -29.06 -18.83 1.34
C TYR A 146 -27.58 -19.26 1.39
N GLY A 147 -26.69 -18.46 1.97
CA GLY A 147 -25.26 -18.81 2.10
C GLY A 147 -24.40 -18.47 0.88
N GLU A 148 -24.98 -17.92 -0.18
CA GLU A 148 -24.27 -17.43 -1.37
C GLU A 148 -23.50 -16.14 -1.03
N VAL A 149 -22.24 -16.06 -1.46
CA VAL A 149 -21.41 -14.87 -1.24
C VAL A 149 -21.72 -13.85 -2.33
N LEU A 150 -22.64 -12.92 -2.06
CA LEU A 150 -22.80 -11.76 -2.93
C LEU A 150 -21.60 -10.83 -2.78
N ARG A 151 -20.84 -10.71 -3.87
CA ARG A 151 -19.85 -9.64 -4.05
C ARG A 151 -20.58 -8.34 -4.34
N THR A 152 -21.11 -7.70 -3.31
CA THR A 152 -21.68 -6.35 -3.46
C THR A 152 -20.54 -5.34 -3.60
N SER A 153 -20.32 -4.86 -4.83
CA SER A 153 -19.39 -3.77 -5.17
C SER A 153 -19.88 -2.38 -4.73
N HIS A 154 -21.03 -2.28 -4.05
CA HIS A 154 -21.73 -1.02 -3.77
C HIS A 154 -21.71 -0.67 -2.27
N LEU A 155 -20.52 -0.55 -1.66
CA LEU A 155 -20.39 -0.08 -0.27
C LEU A 155 -19.53 1.19 -0.19
N PRO A 156 -19.92 2.19 0.61
CA PRO A 156 -19.36 3.56 0.61
C PRO A 156 -17.95 3.69 1.24
N PHE A 157 -17.28 2.58 1.57
CA PHE A 157 -15.92 2.54 2.11
C PHE A 157 -15.04 1.69 1.18
N GLU A 158 -14.88 2.22 -0.04
CA GLU A 158 -14.53 1.43 -1.23
C GLU A 158 -13.03 1.44 -1.54
N ARG A 159 -12.35 2.58 -1.32
CA ARG A 159 -10.92 2.76 -1.60
C ARG A 159 -10.32 3.69 -0.57
N ILE A 160 -9.24 3.28 0.08
CA ILE A 160 -8.54 4.10 1.06
C ILE A 160 -7.05 4.17 0.77
N ARG A 161 -6.50 5.37 0.90
CA ARG A 161 -5.06 5.60 0.84
C ARG A 161 -4.40 5.19 2.16
N VAL A 162 -3.42 4.30 2.05
CA VAL A 162 -2.72 3.75 3.22
C VAL A 162 -1.21 3.73 3.04
N LEU A 163 -0.49 4.08 4.10
CA LEU A 163 0.96 4.00 4.17
C LEU A 163 1.35 2.69 4.86
N ALA A 164 2.19 1.86 4.24
CA ALA A 164 2.74 0.70 4.92
C ALA A 164 3.73 1.14 6.01
N HIS A 165 3.34 0.98 7.27
CA HIS A 165 4.13 1.47 8.41
C HIS A 165 4.92 0.37 9.12
N ASN A 166 4.54 -0.90 9.00
CA ASN A 166 5.33 -1.99 9.55
C ASN A 166 5.09 -3.28 8.75
N MET A 167 6.13 -4.06 8.51
CA MET A 167 6.01 -5.40 7.97
C MET A 167 6.83 -6.38 8.80
N ARG A 168 6.20 -7.49 9.17
CA ARG A 168 6.87 -8.61 9.84
C ARG A 168 7.31 -9.59 8.77
N ILE A 169 8.58 -9.93 8.79
CA ILE A 169 9.19 -10.85 7.82
C ILE A 169 9.57 -12.13 8.58
N HIS A 170 9.46 -13.27 7.91
CA HIS A 170 9.92 -14.54 8.45
C HIS A 170 11.45 -14.59 8.42
N PRO A 171 12.14 -14.87 9.55
CA PRO A 171 13.60 -14.69 9.66
C PRO A 171 14.44 -15.63 8.79
N LEU A 172 13.84 -16.72 8.30
CA LEU A 172 14.56 -17.75 7.53
C LEU A 172 14.15 -17.81 6.06
N THR A 173 12.93 -17.38 5.73
CA THR A 173 12.37 -17.53 4.38
C THR A 173 12.14 -16.19 3.71
N ASP A 174 12.38 -15.10 4.43
CA ASP A 174 12.15 -13.71 4.00
C ASP A 174 10.74 -13.41 3.48
N LYS A 175 9.78 -14.28 3.81
CA LYS A 175 8.36 -14.12 3.43
C LYS A 175 7.66 -13.15 4.38
N PRO A 176 6.79 -12.26 3.89
CA PRO A 176 6.00 -11.40 4.77
C PRO A 176 4.99 -12.23 5.58
N LEU A 177 5.00 -12.07 6.90
CA LEU A 177 4.10 -12.74 7.85
C LEU A 177 2.87 -11.90 8.23
N GLY A 178 2.90 -10.62 7.90
CA GLY A 178 1.84 -9.66 8.13
C GLY A 178 2.33 -8.23 8.01
N VAL A 179 1.41 -7.34 7.65
CA VAL A 179 1.68 -5.91 7.41
C VAL A 179 0.72 -5.03 8.21
N SER A 180 1.21 -3.91 8.68
CA SER A 180 0.45 -2.86 9.32
C SER A 180 0.46 -1.62 8.44
N PHE A 181 -0.73 -1.21 8.05
CA PHE A 181 -1.01 -0.01 7.30
C PHE A 181 -1.46 1.10 8.25
N ARG A 182 -1.11 2.35 7.93
CA ARG A 182 -1.67 3.54 8.56
C ARG A 182 -2.51 4.28 7.54
N TYR A 183 -3.73 4.64 7.91
CA TYR A 183 -4.57 5.48 7.08
C TYR A 183 -3.93 6.86 6.85
N SER A 184 -3.87 7.30 5.59
CA SER A 184 -3.34 8.60 5.21
C SER A 184 -4.30 9.27 4.22
N PRO A 185 -5.06 10.30 4.63
CA PRO A 185 -6.07 10.90 3.76
C PRO A 185 -5.40 11.72 2.65
N GLU A 186 -5.98 11.74 1.44
CA GLU A 186 -5.40 12.35 0.23
C GLU A 186 -5.10 13.85 0.31
N ASN A 187 -5.88 14.54 1.13
CA ASN A 187 -5.79 15.97 1.39
C ASN A 187 -4.61 16.37 2.30
N GLU A 188 -3.91 15.41 2.92
CA GLU A 188 -2.77 15.69 3.78
C GLU A 188 -1.45 15.31 3.11
N PRO A 189 -0.36 16.07 3.33
CA PRO A 189 0.96 15.68 2.88
C PRO A 189 1.45 14.44 3.65
N VAL A 190 2.19 13.58 2.97
CA VAL A 190 2.73 12.34 3.56
C VAL A 190 4.23 12.24 3.33
N ARG A 191 4.95 11.81 4.37
CA ARG A 191 6.37 11.50 4.26
C ARG A 191 6.54 10.05 3.83
N VAL A 192 7.12 9.85 2.67
CA VAL A 192 7.42 8.53 2.09
C VAL A 192 8.93 8.39 1.97
N ARG A 193 9.42 7.16 2.11
CA ARG A 193 10.83 6.83 1.93
C ARG A 193 10.98 5.97 0.69
N VAL A 194 11.74 6.45 -0.28
CA VAL A 194 11.81 5.87 -1.63
C VAL A 194 13.24 5.37 -1.89
N PRO A 195 13.42 4.18 -2.49
CA PRO A 195 14.75 3.67 -2.83
C PRO A 195 15.42 4.54 -3.89
N MET A 196 16.75 4.65 -3.80
CA MET A 196 17.59 5.35 -4.76
C MET A 196 18.46 4.36 -5.55
N HIS A 197 18.37 4.41 -6.88
CA HIS A 197 19.16 3.61 -7.81
C HIS A 197 20.17 4.46 -8.56
N CYS A 198 21.36 3.91 -8.78
CA CYS A 198 22.40 4.56 -9.57
C CYS A 198 22.32 4.08 -11.02
N ILE A 199 22.18 5.02 -11.95
CA ILE A 199 22.11 4.76 -13.40
C ILE A 199 23.45 5.12 -14.07
N ASN A 200 23.70 4.61 -15.28
CA ASN A 200 24.91 4.86 -16.06
C ASN A 200 26.24 4.49 -15.36
N GLN A 201 26.24 3.45 -14.53
CA GLN A 201 27.45 2.97 -13.85
C GLN A 201 28.57 2.63 -14.83
N GLU A 202 28.22 2.07 -16.00
CA GLU A 202 29.17 1.73 -17.05
C GLU A 202 29.86 2.94 -17.69
N LYS A 203 29.33 4.16 -17.54
CA LYS A 203 29.89 5.40 -18.09
C LYS A 203 30.76 6.16 -17.07
N SER A 204 30.94 5.61 -15.87
CA SER A 204 31.83 6.19 -14.86
C SER A 204 33.28 5.72 -15.09
N PRO A 205 34.25 6.64 -15.29
CA PRO A 205 35.66 6.27 -15.37
C PRO A 205 36.14 5.62 -14.08
N GLY A 206 35.74 6.13 -12.91
CA GLY A 206 36.15 5.57 -11.62
C GLY A 206 35.71 4.12 -11.38
N LEU A 207 34.56 3.71 -11.92
CA LEU A 207 34.12 2.31 -11.86
C LEU A 207 34.83 1.42 -12.88
N ARG A 208 35.13 1.95 -14.08
CA ARG A 208 35.90 1.22 -15.11
C ARG A 208 37.33 0.93 -14.68
N GLU A 209 37.93 1.84 -13.92
CA GLU A 209 39.28 1.69 -13.36
C GLU A 209 39.36 0.70 -12.17
N GLY A 210 38.25 0.02 -11.84
CA GLY A 210 38.19 -0.97 -10.77
C GLY A 210 37.75 -0.42 -9.41
N GLY A 211 37.24 0.81 -9.36
CA GLY A 211 36.60 1.36 -8.16
C GLY A 211 35.25 0.70 -7.87
N TRP A 212 34.80 0.82 -6.62
CA TRP A 212 33.51 0.30 -6.16
C TRP A 212 32.55 1.43 -5.77
N LEU A 213 31.29 1.26 -6.13
CA LEU A 213 30.24 2.25 -5.87
C LEU A 213 29.66 2.06 -4.46
N ASN A 214 29.96 3.00 -3.57
CA ASN A 214 29.39 3.01 -2.23
C ASN A 214 28.16 3.92 -2.16
N ARG A 215 26.99 3.32 -1.93
CA ARG A 215 25.74 4.04 -1.68
C ARG A 215 25.58 4.26 -0.18
N LEU A 216 25.94 5.46 0.28
CA LEU A 216 25.80 5.87 1.67
C LEU A 216 24.32 6.05 2.02
N GLU A 217 23.58 6.74 1.16
CA GLU A 217 22.13 6.88 1.27
C GLU A 217 21.45 5.99 0.23
N ARG A 218 20.87 4.87 0.67
CA ARG A 218 20.13 3.94 -0.21
C ARG A 218 18.68 4.37 -0.43
N TYR A 219 18.20 5.28 0.40
CA TYR A 219 16.81 5.69 0.46
C TYR A 219 16.72 7.18 0.75
N ILE A 220 15.81 7.85 0.05
CA ILE A 220 15.58 9.28 0.18
C ILE A 220 14.24 9.50 0.86
N ASP A 221 14.22 10.38 1.85
CA ASP A 221 12.99 10.81 2.51
C ASP A 221 12.38 11.97 1.72
N ILE A 222 11.13 11.79 1.30
CA ILE A 222 10.40 12.73 0.46
C ILE A 222 9.10 13.10 1.16
N ASN A 223 8.82 14.40 1.24
CA ASN A 223 7.50 14.91 1.59
C ASN A 223 6.70 15.06 0.29
N VAL A 224 5.66 14.26 0.16
CA VAL A 224 4.72 14.29 -0.97
C VAL A 224 3.56 15.20 -0.58
N ALA A 225 3.27 16.21 -1.39
CA ALA A 225 2.13 17.10 -1.17
C ALA A 225 0.78 16.36 -1.30
N ALA A 226 -0.30 17.01 -0.85
CA ALA A 226 -1.65 16.50 -1.02
C ALA A 226 -1.96 16.27 -2.51
N PHE A 227 -2.73 15.22 -2.81
CA PHE A 227 -3.13 14.84 -4.17
C PHE A 227 -1.98 14.69 -5.19
N THR A 228 -0.74 14.51 -4.71
CA THR A 228 0.45 14.41 -5.57
C THR A 228 0.94 12.96 -5.64
N PRO A 229 1.35 12.49 -6.83
CA PRO A 229 1.93 11.17 -7.01
C PRO A 229 3.21 10.95 -6.22
N ALA A 230 3.28 9.83 -5.48
CA ALA A 230 4.50 9.43 -4.79
C ALA A 230 5.45 8.70 -5.76
N PRO A 231 6.70 9.16 -5.93
CA PRO A 231 7.65 8.48 -6.80
C PRO A 231 7.99 7.08 -6.25
N SER A 232 7.99 6.08 -7.11
CA SER A 232 8.29 4.69 -6.72
C SER A 232 9.80 4.41 -6.63
N LEU A 233 10.60 5.19 -7.36
CA LEU A 233 12.05 5.06 -7.44
C LEU A 233 12.67 6.43 -7.72
N VAL A 234 13.82 6.71 -7.08
CA VAL A 234 14.65 7.87 -7.43
C VAL A 234 15.94 7.39 -8.12
N THR A 235 16.31 8.03 -9.22
CA THR A 235 17.53 7.70 -9.96
C THR A 235 18.59 8.77 -9.75
N MET A 236 19.83 8.35 -9.47
CA MET A 236 21.02 9.20 -9.43
C MET A 236 21.94 8.83 -10.59
N ASP A 237 22.32 9.81 -11.41
CA ASP A 237 23.30 9.60 -12.47
C ASP A 237 24.72 9.62 -11.91
N VAL A 238 25.48 8.56 -12.19
CA VAL A 238 26.89 8.45 -11.80
C VAL A 238 27.85 8.54 -12.99
N SER A 239 27.33 8.93 -14.15
CA SER A 239 28.15 9.14 -15.35
C SER A 239 29.24 10.19 -15.11
N GLY A 240 30.44 9.95 -15.66
CA GLY A 240 31.57 10.87 -15.54
C GLY A 240 32.19 10.98 -14.14
N MET A 241 31.74 10.21 -13.14
CA MET A 241 32.37 10.25 -11.82
C MET A 241 33.75 9.57 -11.80
N GLU A 242 34.74 10.25 -11.23
CA GLU A 242 36.12 9.79 -11.05
C GLU A 242 36.32 9.07 -9.70
N MET A 243 37.49 8.45 -9.50
CA MET A 243 37.86 7.84 -8.22
C MET A 243 37.85 8.86 -7.07
N LYS A 244 37.31 8.44 -5.91
CA LYS A 244 37.15 9.28 -4.69
C LYS A 244 36.20 10.47 -4.86
N GLN A 245 35.52 10.59 -5.98
CA GLN A 245 34.49 11.61 -6.15
C GLN A 245 33.20 11.20 -5.45
N LYS A 246 32.48 12.21 -4.96
CA LYS A 246 31.19 12.08 -4.28
C LYS A 246 30.10 12.87 -5.01
N ARG A 247 28.87 12.38 -4.91
CA ARG A 247 27.65 13.08 -5.33
C ARG A 247 26.76 13.32 -4.13
N CYS A 248 26.27 14.55 -4.01
CA CYS A 248 25.38 14.96 -2.94
C CYS A 248 23.92 14.85 -3.37
N ILE A 249 23.01 15.02 -2.42
CA ILE A 249 21.57 15.04 -2.70
C ILE A 249 21.20 16.22 -3.61
N ALA A 250 21.92 17.34 -3.52
CA ALA A 250 21.80 18.49 -4.42
C ALA A 250 21.93 18.12 -5.91
N ASP A 251 22.76 17.14 -6.24
CA ASP A 251 23.01 16.71 -7.63
C ASP A 251 21.83 15.92 -8.23
N LEU A 252 20.78 15.63 -7.45
CA LEU A 252 19.60 14.95 -7.94
C LEU A 252 18.72 15.92 -8.74
N GLU A 253 18.44 15.56 -9.99
CA GLU A 253 17.39 16.19 -10.80
C GLU A 253 15.96 15.79 -10.32
N PHE A 254 15.73 15.80 -9.00
CA PHE A 254 14.53 15.25 -8.39
C PHE A 254 13.32 16.16 -8.59
N GLU A 255 13.46 17.45 -8.28
CA GLU A 255 12.34 18.41 -8.32
C GLU A 255 11.83 18.66 -9.74
N ARG A 256 12.75 18.64 -10.74
CA ARG A 256 12.38 18.76 -12.15
C ARG A 256 11.52 17.60 -12.63
N LYS A 257 11.78 16.39 -12.13
CA LYS A 257 11.08 15.16 -12.53
C LYS A 257 9.81 14.92 -11.73
N ASN A 258 9.75 15.39 -10.48
CA ASN A 258 8.66 15.10 -9.55
C ASN A 258 8.06 16.40 -9.00
N GLN A 259 7.08 16.95 -9.73
CA GLN A 259 6.35 18.13 -9.29
C GLN A 259 5.57 17.84 -8.00
N GLY A 260 5.63 18.75 -7.02
CA GLY A 260 4.91 18.63 -5.74
C GLY A 260 5.57 17.73 -4.68
N CYS A 261 6.74 17.16 -4.97
CA CYS A 261 7.54 16.40 -4.01
C CYS A 261 8.72 17.24 -3.53
N LYS A 262 8.94 17.30 -2.21
CA LYS A 262 10.08 18.00 -1.60
C LYS A 262 11.00 17.03 -0.88
N LEU A 263 12.31 17.21 -1.04
CA LEU A 263 13.31 16.46 -0.30
C LEU A 263 13.32 16.89 1.16
N VAL A 264 13.44 15.93 2.08
CA VAL A 264 13.50 16.20 3.53
C VAL A 264 14.95 16.28 4.03
N LEU A 265 15.88 15.67 3.30
CA LEU A 265 17.29 15.66 3.63
C LEU A 265 17.97 16.94 3.14
N ASP A 266 19.01 17.36 3.85
CA ASP A 266 19.83 18.50 3.46
C ASP A 266 20.56 18.21 2.14
N GLU A 267 20.67 19.22 1.30
CA GLU A 267 21.24 19.12 -0.04
C GLU A 267 22.72 18.69 -0.03
N ASP A 268 23.45 19.05 1.03
CA ASP A 268 24.88 18.75 1.22
C ASP A 268 25.17 17.31 1.63
N VAL A 269 24.14 16.52 1.97
CA VAL A 269 24.33 15.13 2.38
C VAL A 269 24.87 14.33 1.20
N THR A 270 25.96 13.61 1.43
CA THR A 270 26.58 12.77 0.42
C THR A 270 25.77 11.49 0.22
N ALA A 271 25.27 11.28 -1.00
CA ALA A 271 24.45 10.12 -1.33
C ALA A 271 25.31 8.93 -1.78
N VAL A 272 26.28 9.19 -2.66
CA VAL A 272 27.09 8.17 -3.33
C VAL A 272 28.55 8.60 -3.43
N VAL A 273 29.45 7.65 -3.23
CA VAL A 273 30.90 7.85 -3.33
C VAL A 273 31.51 6.70 -4.13
N ILE A 274 32.43 7.00 -5.05
CA ILE A 274 33.26 5.98 -5.69
C ILE A 274 34.53 5.84 -4.88
N SER A 275 34.76 4.63 -4.37
CA SER A 275 35.95 4.31 -3.58
C SER A 275 36.88 3.41 -4.39
N LYS A 276 38.16 3.38 -3.99
CA LYS A 276 39.15 2.45 -4.53
C LYS A 276 39.14 1.16 -3.74
#